data_AF-A0A1B7MHA2-F1
#
_entry.id   AF-A0A1B7MHA2-F1
#
_cell.length_a   1.000
_cell.length_b   1.000
_cell.length_c   1.000
_cell.angle_alpha   90.00
_cell.angle_beta   90.00
_cell.angle_gamma   90.00
#
_symmetry.space_group_name_H-M   'P 1'
#
loop_
_entity.id
_entity.type
_entity.pdbx_description
1 polymer ?
#
loop_
_entity_poly.entity_id
_entity_poly.type
_entity_poly.pdbx_seq_one_letter_code
_entity_poly.pdbx_strand_id
1 'polypeptide(L)' 'RKAHTCSRCKTIMYPRSRELRVQSQTGLCADGARQVSKNGPPPPWLQPPGIFSERKHFHLHAFLETVKQIYEQ' A
#
# COMPACT_ATOMS: atom_id res chain seq x y z
N ARG A 1 -6.45 24.08 2.38
CA ARG A 1 -5.39 23.17 2.90
C ARG A 1 -5.11 22.11 1.84
N LYS A 2 -3.84 21.85 1.48
CA LYS A 2 -3.48 20.68 0.67
C LYS A 2 -3.69 19.41 1.53
N ALA A 3 -4.34 18.40 0.97
CA ALA A 3 -4.46 17.10 1.63
C ALA A 3 -3.07 16.46 1.72
N HIS A 4 -2.74 15.86 2.86
CA HIS A 4 -1.51 15.09 2.99
C HIS A 4 -1.64 13.80 2.17
N THR A 5 -0.84 13.68 1.12
CA THR A 5 -0.80 12.51 0.25
C THR A 5 0.46 11.69 0.51
N CYS A 6 0.34 10.37 0.38
CA CYS A 6 1.49 9.48 0.43
C CYS A 6 2.40 9.75 -0.76
N SER A 7 3.70 10.00 -0.52
CA SER A 7 4.66 10.22 -1.59
C SER A 7 4.82 9.00 -2.52
N ARG A 8 4.53 7.80 -2.01
CA ARG A 8 4.63 6.52 -2.72
C ARG A 8 3.36 6.18 -3.51
N CYS A 9 2.25 5.93 -2.82
CA CYS A 9 0.98 5.54 -3.46
C CYS A 9 0.11 6.69 -3.94
N LYS A 10 0.50 7.95 -3.69
CA LYS A 10 -0.26 9.17 -4.02
C LYS A 10 -1.67 9.23 -3.41
N THR A 11 -2.04 8.26 -2.57
CA THR A 11 -3.30 8.21 -1.81
C THR A 11 -3.33 9.25 -0.69
N ILE A 12 -4.51 9.81 -0.41
CA ILE A 12 -4.74 10.71 0.72
C ILE A 12 -4.59 9.93 2.04
N MET A 13 -3.71 10.38 2.94
CA MET A 13 -3.42 9.66 4.18
C MET A 13 -4.51 9.82 5.25
N TYR A 14 -5.15 10.98 5.29
CA TYR A 14 -6.15 11.34 6.32
C TYR A 14 -7.45 11.77 5.66
N PRO A 15 -8.19 10.83 5.04
CA PRO A 15 -9.52 11.14 4.52
C PRO A 15 -10.43 11.55 5.68
N ARG A 16 -11.22 12.61 5.48
CA ARG A 16 -12.13 13.14 6.51
C ARG A 16 -13.30 12.18 6.79
N SER A 17 -13.58 11.26 5.86
CA SER A 17 -14.61 10.24 5.96
C SER A 17 -14.07 8.94 6.58
N ARG A 18 -14.76 8.45 7.61
CA ARG A 18 -14.39 7.28 8.44
C ARG A 18 -14.57 5.93 7.73
N GLU A 19 -15.11 5.94 6.51
CA GLU A 19 -15.53 4.76 5.75
C GLU A 19 -14.41 4.11 4.93
N LEU A 20 -13.34 4.84 4.60
CA LEU A 20 -12.12 4.28 4.01
C LEU A 20 -11.16 3.84 5.12
N ARG A 21 -11.41 2.66 5.69
CA ARG A 21 -10.63 2.05 6.78
C ARG A 21 -9.21 1.59 6.41
N VAL A 22 -8.64 2.04 5.31
CA VAL A 22 -7.20 1.94 5.08
C VAL A 22 -6.57 3.25 5.53
N GLN A 23 -6.62 3.51 6.85
CA GLN A 23 -5.90 4.63 7.42
C GLN A 23 -4.41 4.39 7.19
N SER A 24 -3.84 5.13 6.25
CA SER A 24 -2.40 5.18 6.07
C SER A 24 -1.83 5.77 7.36
N GLN A 25 -1.32 4.90 8.23
CA GLN A 25 -0.66 5.33 9.46
C GLN A 25 0.52 6.24 9.10
N THR A 26 0.83 7.22 9.95
CA THR A 26 1.93 8.17 9.74
C THR A 26 3.23 7.43 9.37
N GLY A 27 3.79 7.74 8.20
CA GLY A 27 5.03 7.12 7.68
C GLY A 27 4.84 5.80 6.91
N LEU A 28 3.61 5.35 6.67
CA LEU A 28 3.28 4.11 5.96
C LEU A 28 2.32 4.39 4.78
N CYS A 29 2.48 3.66 3.68
CA CYS A 29 1.58 3.70 2.53
C CYS A 29 0.38 2.75 2.75
N ALA A 30 -0.65 2.88 1.90
CA ALA A 30 -1.86 2.06 1.92
C ALA A 30 -1.58 0.55 1.75
N ASP A 31 -0.50 0.21 1.05
CA ASP A 31 0.01 -1.16 0.92
C ASP A 31 0.79 -1.65 2.15
N GLY A 32 0.85 -0.85 3.21
CA GLY A 32 1.50 -1.17 4.48
C GLY A 32 3.01 -0.95 4.49
N ALA A 33 3.61 -0.55 3.38
CA ALA A 33 5.05 -0.38 3.32
C ALA A 33 5.49 1.03 3.73
N ARG A 34 6.71 1.13 4.27
CA ARG A 34 7.22 2.41 4.81
C ARG A 34 7.45 3.42 3.69
N GLN A 35 7.04 4.66 3.93
CA GLN A 35 7.32 5.79 3.03
C GLN A 35 8.80 6.17 3.06
N VAL A 36 9.42 6.04 4.24
CA VAL A 36 10.85 6.25 4.47
C VAL A 36 11.41 5.00 5.11
N SER A 37 12.36 4.35 4.43
CA SER A 37 13.06 3.17 4.94
C SER A 37 14.48 3.57 5.35
N LYS A 38 14.99 3.01 6.46
CA LYS A 38 16.39 3.20 6.89
C LYS A 38 17.40 2.54 5.94
N ASN A 39 16.94 1.57 5.13
CA ASN A 39 17.79 0.74 4.28
C ASN A 39 17.73 1.17 2.79
N GLY A 40 17.35 2.41 2.51
CA GLY A 40 17.21 2.95 1.16
C GLY A 40 15.76 3.26 0.77
N PRO A 41 15.53 3.86 -0.41
CA PRO A 41 14.19 4.19 -0.87
C PRO A 41 13.36 2.90 -1.03
N PRO A 42 12.09 2.88 -0.61
CA PRO A 42 11.22 1.75 -0.89
C PRO A 42 11.09 1.51 -2.40
N PRO A 43 10.81 0.27 -2.85
CA PRO A 43 10.63 -0.02 -4.27
C PRO A 43 9.53 0.88 -4.85
N PRO A 44 9.70 1.36 -6.11
CA PRO A 44 8.77 2.29 -6.74
C PRO A 44 7.42 1.65 -7.06
N TRP A 45 7.39 0.32 -7.13
CA TRP A 45 6.21 -0.47 -7.42
C TRP A 45 5.35 -0.59 -6.15
N LEU A 46 4.11 -0.13 -6.24
CA LEU A 46 3.13 -0.32 -5.18
C LEU A 46 2.82 -1.81 -5.08
N GLN A 47 2.82 -2.33 -3.86
CA GLN A 47 2.42 -3.70 -3.70
C GLN A 47 0.89 -3.79 -3.93
N PRO A 48 0.43 -4.71 -4.79
CA PRO A 48 -0.99 -4.88 -5.05
C PRO A 48 -1.79 -5.10 -3.75
N PRO A 49 -2.95 -4.45 -3.61
CA PRO A 49 -3.77 -4.58 -2.42
C PRO A 49 -4.23 -6.03 -2.23
N GLY A 50 -4.34 -6.47 -0.98
CA GLY A 50 -4.83 -7.81 -0.65
C GLY A 50 -3.77 -8.92 -0.62
N ILE A 51 -2.55 -8.69 -1.11
CA ILE A 51 -1.44 -9.66 -0.96
C ILE A 51 -1.00 -9.78 0.50
N PHE A 52 -1.03 -8.69 1.25
CA PHE A 52 -0.86 -8.72 2.70
C PHE A 52 -2.07 -8.10 3.40
N SER A 53 -2.57 -8.76 4.45
CA SER A 53 -3.42 -8.12 5.46
C SER A 53 -2.65 -7.92 6.74
N GLU A 54 -2.91 -6.77 7.38
CA GLU A 54 -2.29 -6.36 8.65
C GLU A 54 -0.74 -6.40 8.63
N ARG A 55 -0.12 -6.50 7.45
CA ARG A 55 1.33 -6.64 7.22
C ARG A 55 1.94 -7.91 7.81
N LYS A 56 1.13 -8.84 8.32
CA LYS A 56 1.58 -10.09 8.95
C LYS A 56 1.11 -11.33 8.20
N HIS A 57 -0.02 -11.22 7.51
CA HIS A 57 -0.63 -12.35 6.84
C HIS A 57 -0.45 -12.19 5.34
N PHE A 58 0.34 -13.09 4.76
CA PHE A 58 0.50 -13.21 3.33
C PHE A 58 -0.66 -14.01 2.75
N HIS A 59 -1.34 -13.45 1.76
CA HIS A 59 -2.42 -14.11 1.02
C HIS A 59 -1.88 -14.67 -0.29
N LEU A 60 -1.50 -15.96 -0.26
CA LEU A 60 -0.95 -16.65 -1.42
C LEU A 60 -1.88 -16.60 -2.64
N HIS A 61 -3.19 -16.75 -2.44
CA HIS A 61 -4.16 -16.72 -3.54
C HIS A 61 -4.17 -15.36 -4.26
N ALA A 62 -4.28 -14.27 -3.51
CA ALA A 62 -4.24 -12.91 -4.05
C ALA A 62 -2.92 -12.62 -4.77
N PHE A 63 -1.80 -13.15 -4.26
CA PHE A 63 -0.50 -13.06 -4.93
C PHE A 63 -0.50 -13.76 -6.28
N LEU A 64 -0.94 -15.02 -6.34
CA LEU A 64 -0.95 -15.81 -7.57
C LEU A 64 -1.88 -15.20 -8.64
N GLU A 65 -3.07 -14.74 -8.23
CA GLU A 65 -3.98 -14.02 -9.14
C GLU A 65 -3.32 -12.76 -9.70
N THR A 66 -2.60 -12.01 -8.86
CA THR A 66 -1.91 -10.80 -9.31
C THR A 66 -0.77 -11.11 -10.27
N VAL A 67 0.03 -12.15 -10.01
CA VAL A 67 1.10 -12.58 -10.92
C VAL A 67 0.51 -12.96 -12.27
N LYS A 68 -0.58 -13.73 -12.28
CA LYS A 68 -1.29 -14.10 -13.51
C LYS A 68 -1.75 -12.87 -14.29
N GLN A 69 -2.39 -11.90 -13.63
CA GLN A 69 -2.86 -10.67 -14.29
C GLN A 69 -1.73 -9.81 -14.87
N ILE A 70 -0.57 -9.77 -14.22
CA ILE A 70 0.55 -8.93 -14.64
C ILE A 70 1.33 -9.58 -15.79
N TYR A 71 1.53 -10.91 -15.74
CA TYR A 71 2.49 -11.59 -16.61
C TYR A 71 1.88 -12.53 -17.66
N GLU A 72 0.64 -13.00 -17.47
CA GLU A 72 0.02 -14.03 -18.32
C GLU A 72 -1.19 -13.49 -19.11
N GLN A 73 -1.13 -12.24 -19.58
CA GLN A 73 -2.18 -11.63 -20.41
C GLN A 73 -2.45 -12.41 -21.71
#